data_AF-A0A4Y2UK80-F1
#
_entry.id   AF-A0A4Y2UK80-F1
#
_cell.length_a   1.000
_cell.length_b   1.000
_cell.length_c   1.000
_cell.angle_alpha   90.00
_cell.angle_beta   90.00
_cell.angle_gamma   90.00
#
_symmetry.space_group_name_H-M   'P 1'
#
loop_
_entity.id
_entity.type
_entity.pdbx_description
1 polymer ?
#
loop_
_entity_poly.entity_id
_entity_poly.type
_entity_poly.pdbx_seq_one_letter_code
_entity_poly.pdbx_strand_id
1 'polypeptide(L)'
;MDINSLTSDDIMSELFKILDSKVRSKPRLTDEQRLLARKLLQALPSAISSSCPISTTSASAPLITSQHQEDNAYPRTYAEAAKGEGNNSHTILLYPAVPYPNDSTAGNRNPETKSMRELLSSKLNSTTEKIKIKSYRRIKNKGLAVDCENDEEIQKLIDKIQKSDELKEKIVHKEPKKRRPRCIIYNIPKDTTEQEVIDTI
;
A
#
# COMPACT_ATOMS: atom_id res chain seq x y z
N MET A 1 -22.08 34.73 -1.17
CA MET A 1 -20.91 35.21 -1.92
C MET A 1 -21.15 34.86 -3.37
N ASP A 2 -21.15 35.87 -4.24
CA ASP A 2 -21.32 35.66 -5.68
C ASP A 2 -19.98 35.27 -6.30
N ILE A 3 -19.82 33.97 -6.55
CA ILE A 3 -18.56 33.37 -7.00
C ILE A 3 -18.16 33.88 -8.40
N ASN A 4 -19.12 34.38 -9.17
CA ASN A 4 -18.93 34.87 -10.53
C ASN A 4 -18.32 36.28 -10.62
N SER A 5 -18.17 37.00 -9.50
CA SER A 5 -17.55 38.34 -9.47
C SER A 5 -16.19 38.36 -8.78
N LEU A 6 -15.66 37.19 -8.36
CA LEU A 6 -14.37 37.11 -7.70
C LEU A 6 -13.22 37.20 -8.71
N THR A 7 -12.15 37.88 -8.33
CA THR A 7 -10.91 37.89 -9.10
C THR A 7 -10.15 36.57 -8.95
N SER A 8 -9.23 36.28 -9.86
CA SER A 8 -8.40 35.07 -9.80
C SER A 8 -7.65 34.94 -8.46
N ASP A 9 -7.16 36.06 -7.91
CA ASP A 9 -6.43 36.09 -6.64
C ASP A 9 -7.35 35.80 -5.44
N ASP A 10 -8.59 36.29 -5.48
CA ASP A 10 -9.60 35.99 -4.44
C ASP A 10 -9.98 34.51 -4.44
N ILE A 11 -10.14 33.93 -5.64
CA ILE A 11 -10.46 32.51 -5.80
C ILE A 11 -9.32 31.64 -5.25
N MET A 12 -8.08 31.97 -5.57
CA MET A 12 -6.90 31.26 -5.07
C MET A 12 -6.76 31.38 -3.55
N SER A 13 -6.98 32.58 -3.01
CA SER A 13 -6.92 32.83 -1.56
C SER A 13 -7.94 32.00 -0.78
N GLU A 14 -9.16 31.85 -1.29
CA GLU A 14 -10.19 31.00 -0.66
C GLU A 14 -9.87 29.51 -0.75
N LEU A 15 -9.30 29.03 -1.86
CA LEU A 15 -8.85 27.64 -1.97
C LEU A 15 -7.77 27.29 -0.94
N PHE A 16 -6.83 28.21 -0.68
CA PHE A 16 -5.82 28.02 0.36
C PHE A 16 -6.43 27.99 1.77
N LYS A 17 -7.38 28.87 2.09
CA LYS A 17 -8.08 28.83 3.39
C LYS A 17 -8.81 27.50 3.62
N ILE A 18 -9.44 26.94 2.58
CA ILE A 18 -10.10 25.62 2.66
C ILE A 18 -9.07 24.52 2.96
N LEU A 19 -7.90 24.57 2.33
CA LEU A 19 -6.82 23.61 2.55
C LEU A 19 -6.26 23.69 3.98
N ASP A 20 -6.04 24.91 4.48
CA ASP A 20 -5.45 25.16 5.80
C ASP A 20 -6.42 24.88 6.95
N SER A 21 -7.73 25.00 6.70
CA SER A 21 -8.77 24.63 7.67
C SER A 21 -8.88 23.11 7.94
N LYS A 22 -8.09 22.29 7.24
CA LYS A 22 -8.10 20.83 7.36
C LYS A 22 -7.51 20.38 8.69
N VAL A 23 -8.37 20.09 9.66
CA VAL A 23 -8.00 19.57 10.98
C VAL A 23 -7.44 18.14 10.88
N ARG A 24 -6.29 17.88 11.51
CA ARG A 24 -5.57 16.59 11.49
C ARG A 24 -6.42 15.38 11.94
N SER A 25 -7.47 15.59 12.73
CA SER A 25 -8.41 14.55 13.20
C SER A 25 -9.52 14.21 12.21
N LYS A 26 -9.78 15.05 11.19
CA LYS A 26 -10.73 14.78 10.11
C LYS A 26 -9.98 14.88 8.77
N PRO A 27 -9.45 13.75 8.25
CA PRO A 27 -8.57 13.77 7.08
C PRO A 27 -9.27 14.16 5.76
N ARG A 28 -10.57 14.41 5.79
CA ARG A 28 -11.41 14.74 4.63
C ARG A 28 -12.09 16.09 4.87
N LEU A 29 -12.09 16.93 3.83
CA LEU A 29 -12.90 18.14 3.76
C LEU A 29 -14.37 17.79 3.98
N THR A 30 -15.11 18.69 4.64
CA THR A 30 -16.56 18.56 4.78
C THR A 30 -17.23 18.70 3.41
N ASP A 31 -18.46 18.20 3.28
CA ASP A 31 -19.16 18.22 2.00
C ASP A 31 -19.44 19.66 1.52
N GLU A 32 -19.67 20.59 2.45
CA GLU A 32 -19.76 22.03 2.15
C GLU A 32 -18.45 22.61 1.62
N GLN A 33 -17.31 22.27 2.24
CA GLN A 33 -15.99 22.71 1.77
C GLN A 33 -15.68 22.16 0.38
N ARG A 34 -16.06 20.91 0.11
CA ARG A 34 -15.89 20.30 -1.23
C ARG A 34 -16.76 20.97 -2.27
N LEU A 35 -18.01 21.30 -1.93
CA LEU A 35 -18.93 21.96 -2.83
C LEU A 35 -18.45 23.37 -3.17
N LEU A 36 -17.98 24.12 -2.17
CA LEU A 36 -17.39 25.44 -2.37
C LEU A 36 -16.13 25.38 -3.23
N ALA A 37 -15.19 24.48 -2.92
CA ALA A 37 -13.96 24.32 -3.69
C ALA A 37 -14.23 23.96 -5.17
N ARG A 38 -15.24 23.11 -5.45
CA ARG A 38 -15.64 22.80 -6.82
C ARG A 38 -16.17 24.02 -7.58
N LYS A 39 -17.00 24.84 -6.93
CA LYS A 39 -17.52 26.07 -7.55
C LYS A 39 -16.41 27.09 -7.82
N LEU A 40 -15.45 27.22 -6.91
CA LEU A 40 -14.26 28.07 -7.08
C LEU A 40 -13.40 27.60 -8.27
N LEU A 41 -13.12 26.29 -8.37
CA LEU A 41 -12.37 25.71 -9.49
C LEU A 41 -13.08 25.89 -10.84
N GLN A 42 -14.42 25.85 -10.85
CA GLN A 42 -15.22 26.07 -12.05
C GLN A 42 -15.22 27.54 -12.51
N ALA A 43 -15.08 28.49 -11.58
CA ALA A 43 -15.05 29.92 -11.86
C ALA A 43 -13.65 30.46 -12.26
N LEU A 44 -12.58 29.72 -11.94
CA LEU A 44 -11.20 30.10 -12.30
C LEU A 44 -11.04 30.46 -13.78
N PRO A 45 -11.43 29.61 -14.77
CA PRO A 45 -11.22 29.90 -16.19
C PRO A 45 -11.87 31.21 -16.67
N SER A 46 -13.00 31.57 -16.10
CA SER A 46 -13.71 32.82 -16.42
C SER A 46 -13.00 34.05 -15.84
N ALA A 47 -12.36 33.92 -14.68
CA ALA A 47 -11.60 34.99 -14.03
C ALA A 47 -10.22 35.24 -14.68
N ILE A 48 -9.54 34.21 -15.19
CA ILE A 48 -8.29 34.37 -15.95
C ILE A 48 -8.50 34.84 -17.39
N SER A 49 -9.67 34.60 -17.98
CA SER A 49 -9.96 35.06 -19.35
C SER A 49 -10.18 36.57 -19.46
N SER A 50 -10.47 37.28 -18.37
CA SER A 50 -10.71 38.72 -18.41
C SER A 50 -9.45 39.59 -18.34
N SER A 51 -8.24 38.99 -18.20
CA SER A 51 -6.99 39.73 -18.00
C SER A 51 -5.94 39.55 -19.09
N CYS A 52 -6.21 38.87 -20.21
CA CYS A 52 -5.22 38.66 -21.26
C CYS A 52 -5.82 38.80 -22.67
N PRO A 53 -5.29 39.68 -23.54
CA PRO A 53 -5.53 39.57 -24.97
C PRO A 53 -4.74 38.35 -25.49
N ILE A 54 -5.45 37.29 -25.88
CA ILE A 54 -4.84 36.11 -26.50
C ILE A 54 -4.60 36.43 -27.98
N SER A 55 -3.34 36.68 -28.35
CA SER A 55 -2.90 36.54 -29.74
C SER A 55 -2.86 35.05 -30.08
N THR A 56 -3.72 34.63 -31.01
CA THR A 56 -3.69 33.32 -31.66
C THR A 56 -2.40 33.17 -32.48
N THR A 57 -1.55 32.22 -32.11
CA THR A 57 -0.60 31.60 -33.04
C THR A 57 -0.71 30.08 -32.94
N SER A 58 -1.18 29.49 -34.03
CA SER A 58 -1.03 28.08 -34.37
C SER A 58 0.47 27.75 -34.46
N ALA A 59 0.96 26.90 -33.55
CA ALA A 59 2.28 26.29 -33.68
C ALA A 59 2.21 24.85 -33.18
N SER A 60 2.64 23.95 -34.07
CA SER A 60 2.78 22.51 -33.90
C SER A 60 3.51 22.11 -32.61
N ALA A 61 3.04 21.03 -31.98
CA ALA A 61 3.67 20.42 -30.81
C ALA A 61 5.16 20.10 -31.05
N PRO A 62 6.08 20.54 -30.17
CA PRO A 62 7.44 20.04 -30.19
C PRO A 62 7.49 18.67 -29.51
N LEU A 63 8.09 17.70 -30.21
CA LEU A 63 8.63 16.47 -29.64
C LEU A 63 9.66 16.85 -28.57
N ILE A 64 9.43 16.41 -27.33
CA ILE A 64 10.43 16.49 -26.28
C ILE A 64 11.46 15.39 -26.57
N THR A 65 12.50 15.75 -27.31
CA THR A 65 13.77 15.00 -27.30
C THR A 65 14.52 15.44 -26.05
N SER A 66 14.47 14.62 -25.01
CA SER A 66 15.38 14.73 -23.87
C SER A 66 16.76 14.33 -24.34
N GLN A 67 17.71 15.28 -24.35
CA GLN A 67 19.12 14.96 -24.46
C GLN A 67 19.55 14.21 -23.20
N HIS A 68 19.68 12.90 -23.31
CA HIS A 68 20.48 12.11 -22.38
C HIS A 68 21.67 11.54 -23.12
N GLN A 69 22.83 11.91 -22.58
CA GLN A 69 24.17 11.47 -22.87
C GLN A 69 24.22 9.95 -23.07
N GLU A 70 24.84 9.54 -24.18
CA GLU A 70 25.12 8.14 -24.50
C GLU A 70 26.08 7.57 -23.46
N ASP A 71 25.55 6.77 -22.56
CA ASP A 71 26.31 5.79 -21.80
C ASP A 71 25.72 4.42 -22.13
N ASN A 72 26.57 3.49 -22.57
CA ASN A 72 26.21 2.19 -23.14
C ASN A 72 25.71 1.21 -22.07
N ALA A 73 24.61 1.56 -21.39
CA ALA A 73 23.85 0.67 -20.54
C ALA A 73 22.40 0.68 -21.04
N TYR A 74 21.87 -0.51 -21.36
CA TYR A 74 20.47 -0.67 -21.75
C TYR A 74 19.57 0.14 -20.81
N PRO A 75 18.69 1.01 -21.34
CA PRO A 75 17.85 1.84 -20.49
C PRO A 75 17.03 0.93 -19.58
N ARG A 76 17.02 1.27 -18.28
CA ARG A 76 16.28 0.54 -17.24
C ARG A 76 14.86 0.28 -17.72
N THR A 77 14.47 -0.99 -17.81
CA THR A 77 13.15 -1.33 -18.35
C THR A 77 12.06 -0.85 -17.39
N TYR A 78 10.87 -0.51 -17.88
CA TYR A 78 9.72 -0.16 -17.03
C TYR A 78 9.48 -1.19 -15.91
N ALA A 79 9.67 -2.47 -16.21
CA ALA A 79 9.60 -3.56 -15.24
C ALA A 79 10.62 -3.42 -14.11
N GLU A 80 11.85 -2.98 -14.39
CA GLU A 80 12.90 -2.77 -13.40
C GLU A 80 12.68 -1.52 -12.56
N ALA A 81 12.09 -0.48 -13.15
CA ALA A 81 11.67 0.72 -12.41
C ALA A 81 10.48 0.42 -11.48
N ALA A 82 9.58 -0.49 -11.88
CA ALA A 82 8.40 -0.89 -11.11
C ALA A 82 8.70 -1.94 -10.03
N LYS A 83 9.82 -2.68 -10.14
CA LYS A 83 10.39 -3.47 -9.04
C LYS A 83 10.91 -2.49 -7.98
N GLY A 84 10.02 -1.94 -7.16
CA GLY A 84 10.45 -1.21 -5.96
C GLY A 84 11.43 -2.05 -5.16
N GLU A 85 12.38 -1.41 -4.47
CA GLU A 85 13.29 -2.10 -3.54
C GLU A 85 12.47 -3.07 -2.70
N GLY A 86 12.80 -4.35 -2.80
CA GLY A 86 11.97 -5.45 -2.31
C GLY A 86 11.72 -5.31 -0.83
N ASN A 87 10.65 -4.62 -0.46
CA ASN A 87 10.12 -4.58 0.89
C ASN A 87 9.43 -5.92 1.15
N ASN A 88 10.20 -7.01 1.04
CA ASN A 88 9.77 -8.34 1.38
C ASN A 88 9.61 -8.31 2.89
N SER A 89 8.40 -8.02 3.36
CA SER A 89 8.11 -8.14 4.78
C SER A 89 8.29 -9.62 5.12
N HIS A 90 9.36 -9.92 5.85
CA HIS A 90 9.67 -11.24 6.39
C HIS A 90 8.62 -11.60 7.45
N THR A 91 7.40 -11.88 7.00
CA THR A 91 6.23 -12.01 7.85
C THR A 91 5.63 -13.40 7.72
N ILE A 92 5.37 -14.04 8.85
CA ILE A 92 4.59 -15.28 8.92
C ILE A 92 3.27 -15.05 9.65
N LEU A 93 2.20 -15.70 9.19
CA LEU A 93 0.90 -15.63 9.84
C LEU A 93 0.70 -16.88 10.70
N LEU A 94 0.30 -16.69 11.94
CA LEU A 94 0.01 -17.75 12.89
C LEU A 94 -1.48 -17.68 13.26
N TYR A 95 -2.12 -18.84 13.33
CA TYR A 95 -3.52 -18.97 13.71
C TYR A 95 -3.69 -20.07 14.76
N PRO A 96 -4.73 -20.01 15.60
CA PRO A 96 -5.08 -21.14 16.45
C PRO A 96 -5.42 -22.37 15.59
N ALA A 97 -4.95 -23.55 15.98
CA ALA A 97 -5.22 -24.80 15.27
C ALA A 97 -6.67 -25.28 15.42
N VAL A 98 -7.28 -25.02 16.58
CA VAL A 98 -8.69 -25.36 16.84
C VAL A 98 -9.58 -24.18 16.45
N PRO A 99 -10.51 -24.35 15.49
CA PRO A 99 -11.51 -23.33 15.18
C PRO A 99 -12.53 -23.28 16.32
N TYR A 100 -12.45 -22.26 17.16
CA TYR A 100 -13.51 -22.01 18.14
C TYR A 100 -14.72 -21.36 17.47
N PRO A 101 -15.95 -21.67 17.93
CA PRO A 101 -17.17 -21.08 17.40
C PRO A 101 -17.15 -19.55 17.54
N ASN A 102 -17.73 -18.89 16.55
CA ASN A 102 -17.64 -17.46 16.28
C ASN A 102 -18.22 -16.60 17.42
N ASP A 103 -17.42 -16.24 18.42
CA ASP A 103 -17.77 -15.13 19.33
C ASP A 103 -17.58 -13.80 18.60
N SER A 104 -18.59 -13.42 17.82
CA SER A 104 -18.69 -12.13 17.11
C SER A 104 -19.01 -10.96 18.05
N THR A 105 -18.82 -11.08 19.37
CA THR A 105 -19.21 -10.05 20.33
C THR A 105 -18.18 -9.92 21.46
N ALA A 106 -17.03 -9.33 21.17
CA ALA A 106 -16.23 -8.68 22.22
C ALA A 106 -15.36 -7.60 21.61
N GLY A 107 -15.78 -6.35 21.82
CA GLY A 107 -14.92 -5.20 21.61
C GLY A 107 -13.61 -5.38 22.36
N ASN A 108 -12.51 -5.21 21.63
CA ASN A 108 -11.22 -4.71 22.12
C ASN A 108 -10.86 -5.08 23.57
N ARG A 109 -10.49 -6.36 23.81
CA ARG A 109 -9.51 -6.90 24.80
C ARG A 109 -9.76 -8.41 25.00
N ASN A 110 -9.44 -9.24 24.01
CA ASN A 110 -9.45 -10.70 24.21
C ASN A 110 -8.07 -11.19 24.77
N PRO A 111 -8.01 -11.94 25.88
CA PRO A 111 -6.79 -12.52 26.47
C PRO A 111 -6.07 -13.57 25.60
N GLU A 112 -6.74 -14.21 24.64
CA GLU A 112 -6.20 -15.37 23.91
C GLU A 112 -5.03 -15.02 22.96
N THR A 113 -5.07 -13.85 22.32
CA THR A 113 -3.94 -13.40 21.47
C THR A 113 -2.72 -12.97 22.28
N LYS A 114 -2.91 -12.58 23.56
CA LYS A 114 -1.78 -12.41 24.49
C LYS A 114 -1.18 -13.78 24.80
N SER A 115 -2.01 -14.79 25.05
CA SER A 115 -1.55 -16.17 25.30
C SER A 115 -0.70 -16.72 24.17
N MET A 116 -1.06 -16.52 22.89
CA MET A 116 -0.23 -17.01 21.77
C MET A 116 1.14 -16.31 21.69
N ARG A 117 1.19 -14.98 21.86
CA ARG A 117 2.45 -14.22 21.89
C ARG A 117 3.31 -14.65 23.07
N GLU A 118 2.72 -14.82 24.24
CA GLU A 118 3.40 -15.21 25.48
C GLU A 118 3.92 -16.64 25.42
N LEU A 119 3.12 -17.56 24.88
CA LEU A 119 3.52 -18.95 24.61
C LEU A 119 4.70 -19.00 23.64
N LEU A 120 4.63 -18.27 22.53
CA LEU A 120 5.75 -18.15 21.61
C LEU A 120 6.98 -17.54 22.27
N SER A 121 6.82 -16.43 23.00
CA SER A 121 7.94 -15.73 23.64
C SER A 121 8.61 -16.60 24.71
N SER A 122 7.84 -17.35 25.50
CA SER A 122 8.37 -18.26 26.52
C SER A 122 9.22 -19.39 25.92
N LYS A 123 8.74 -20.04 24.86
CA LYS A 123 9.45 -21.13 24.17
C LYS A 123 10.60 -20.63 23.28
N LEU A 124 10.50 -19.41 22.76
CA LEU A 124 11.56 -18.79 21.96
C LEU A 124 12.74 -18.36 22.84
N ASN A 125 12.47 -17.81 24.03
CA ASN A 125 13.50 -17.36 24.95
C ASN A 125 14.18 -18.51 25.72
N SER A 126 13.55 -19.67 25.82
CA SER A 126 14.12 -20.84 26.51
C SER A 126 15.19 -21.58 25.70
N THR A 127 15.32 -21.29 24.40
CA THR A 127 16.23 -22.00 23.51
C THR A 127 17.50 -21.18 23.26
N THR A 128 18.65 -21.85 23.20
CA THR A 128 19.98 -21.28 22.93
C THR A 128 20.05 -20.43 21.64
N GLU A 129 19.19 -20.70 20.66
CA GLU A 129 19.03 -19.87 19.47
C GLU A 129 17.90 -18.84 19.64
N LYS A 130 18.28 -17.58 19.85
CA LYS A 130 17.36 -16.44 19.86
C LYS A 130 16.93 -16.12 18.42
N ILE A 131 15.65 -16.31 18.12
CA ILE A 131 15.05 -15.84 16.85
C ILE A 131 14.80 -14.35 16.99
N LYS A 132 15.30 -13.53 16.07
CA LYS A 132 15.03 -12.10 16.13
C LYS A 132 13.65 -11.83 15.55
N ILE A 133 12.82 -11.18 16.35
CA ILE A 133 11.46 -10.81 15.96
C ILE A 133 11.39 -9.29 16.03
N LYS A 134 11.07 -8.67 14.89
CA LYS A 134 10.92 -7.24 14.73
C LYS A 134 9.62 -6.75 15.36
N SER A 135 8.52 -7.46 15.10
CA SER A 135 7.20 -7.05 15.58
C SER A 135 6.23 -8.22 15.64
N TYR A 136 5.19 -8.09 16.49
CA TYR A 136 4.01 -8.94 16.38
C TYR A 136 2.76 -8.07 16.20
N ARG A 137 1.95 -8.41 15.21
CA ARG A 137 0.73 -7.71 14.84
C ARG A 137 -0.47 -8.65 14.92
N ARG A 138 -1.54 -8.23 15.59
CA ARG A 138 -2.78 -9.01 15.63
C ARG A 138 -3.51 -8.91 14.29
N ILE A 139 -4.05 -10.03 13.82
CA ILE A 139 -4.82 -10.12 12.58
C ILE A 139 -6.21 -10.71 12.88
N LYS A 140 -7.08 -10.74 11.87
CA LYS A 140 -8.43 -11.30 11.99
C LYS A 140 -8.39 -12.77 12.39
N ASN A 141 -9.52 -13.31 12.86
CA ASN A 141 -9.67 -14.71 13.24
C ASN A 141 -8.70 -15.15 14.34
N LYS A 142 -8.50 -14.28 15.34
CA LYS A 142 -7.56 -14.50 16.47
C LYS A 142 -6.11 -14.81 16.03
N GLY A 143 -5.75 -14.50 14.78
CA GLY A 143 -4.41 -14.74 14.29
C GLY A 143 -3.38 -13.71 14.76
N LEU A 144 -2.12 -14.06 14.58
CA LEU A 144 -0.95 -13.26 14.90
C LEU A 144 0.01 -13.25 13.70
N ALA A 145 0.29 -12.08 13.14
CA ALA A 145 1.39 -11.90 12.20
C ALA A 145 2.68 -11.61 12.97
N VAL A 146 3.76 -12.29 12.60
CA VAL A 146 5.08 -12.16 13.20
C VAL A 146 6.03 -11.67 12.12
N ASP A 147 6.63 -10.51 12.34
CA ASP A 147 7.63 -9.92 11.43
C ASP A 147 9.03 -10.26 11.98
N CYS A 148 9.85 -10.92 11.18
CA CYS A 148 11.24 -11.30 11.45
C CYS A 148 12.24 -10.38 10.73
N GLU A 149 13.54 -10.53 11.01
CA GLU A 149 14.58 -9.77 10.32
C GLU A 149 14.92 -10.39 8.96
N ASN A 150 14.95 -11.72 8.87
CA ASN A 150 15.30 -12.46 7.65
C ASN A 150 14.38 -13.68 7.42
N ASP A 151 14.37 -14.21 6.19
CA ASP A 151 13.63 -15.44 5.84
C ASP A 151 14.16 -16.68 6.59
N GLU A 152 15.47 -16.75 6.88
CA GLU A 152 16.05 -17.82 7.69
C GLU A 152 15.43 -17.90 9.10
N GLU A 153 15.09 -16.74 9.67
CA GLU A 153 14.47 -16.66 10.99
C GLU A 153 13.02 -17.13 10.97
N ILE A 154 12.32 -16.87 9.86
CA ILE A 154 10.98 -17.42 9.61
C ILE A 154 11.06 -18.93 9.59
N GLN A 155 12.01 -19.51 8.85
CA GLN A 155 12.15 -20.96 8.77
C GLN A 155 12.47 -21.58 10.13
N LYS A 156 13.41 -20.97 10.88
CA LYS A 156 13.71 -21.40 12.26
C LYS A 156 12.48 -21.34 13.17
N LEU A 157 11.63 -20.34 13.01
CA LEU A 157 10.40 -20.20 13.78
C LEU A 157 9.39 -21.29 13.41
N ILE A 158 9.22 -21.59 12.12
CA ILE A 158 8.37 -22.69 11.63
C ILE A 158 8.86 -24.02 12.19
N ASP A 159 10.16 -24.29 12.08
CA ASP A 159 10.76 -25.54 12.55
C ASP A 159 10.55 -25.71 14.06
N LYS A 160 10.67 -24.64 14.85
CA LYS A 160 10.41 -24.69 16.29
C LYS A 160 8.95 -24.98 16.62
N ILE A 161 8.02 -24.35 15.89
CA ILE A 161 6.58 -24.62 16.06
C ILE A 161 6.28 -26.09 15.72
N GLN A 162 6.92 -26.65 14.69
CA GLN A 162 6.73 -28.05 14.30
C GLN A 162 7.40 -29.05 15.23
N LYS A 163 8.56 -28.73 15.81
CA LYS A 163 9.32 -29.59 16.73
C LYS A 163 8.69 -29.67 18.13
N SER A 164 7.90 -28.67 18.53
CA SER A 164 7.23 -28.66 19.83
C SER A 164 5.79 -29.12 19.70
N ASP A 165 5.45 -30.27 20.27
CA ASP A 165 4.10 -30.85 20.18
C ASP A 165 3.02 -29.90 20.72
N GLU A 166 3.30 -29.20 21.82
CA GLU A 166 2.40 -28.19 22.39
C GLU A 166 2.10 -27.02 21.43
N LEU A 167 3.11 -26.57 20.68
CA LEU A 167 2.96 -25.46 19.74
C LEU A 167 2.26 -25.94 18.47
N LYS A 168 2.63 -27.11 17.97
CA LYS A 168 2.04 -27.74 16.79
C LYS A 168 0.55 -28.02 16.96
N GLU A 169 0.13 -28.47 18.15
CA GLU A 169 -1.27 -28.75 18.44
C GLU A 169 -2.10 -27.46 18.55
N LYS A 170 -1.51 -26.34 18.98
CA LYS A 170 -2.24 -25.09 19.25
C LYS A 170 -2.13 -24.06 18.15
N ILE A 171 -1.08 -24.09 17.33
CA ILE A 171 -0.73 -23.04 16.38
C ILE A 171 -0.51 -23.65 15.00
N VAL A 172 -1.24 -23.13 14.01
CA VAL A 172 -1.04 -23.39 12.60
C VAL A 172 -0.37 -22.17 11.97
N HIS A 173 0.74 -22.40 11.28
CA HIS A 173 1.41 -21.36 10.51
C HIS A 173 0.87 -21.30 9.08
N LYS A 174 0.92 -20.11 8.48
CA LYS A 174 0.47 -19.84 7.11
C LYS A 174 1.29 -18.72 6.50
N GLU A 175 1.75 -18.94 5.28
CA GLU A 175 2.46 -17.91 4.52
C GLU A 175 1.48 -16.84 4.01
N PRO A 176 1.87 -15.55 4.05
CA PRO A 176 1.09 -14.49 3.44
C PRO A 176 0.94 -14.70 1.93
N LYS A 177 -0.30 -14.82 1.45
CA LYS A 177 -0.60 -14.92 0.02
C LYS A 177 -0.80 -13.54 -0.60
N LYS A 178 -0.30 -13.35 -1.82
CA LYS A 178 -0.58 -12.16 -2.62
C LYS A 178 -2.08 -12.09 -2.93
N ARG A 179 -2.71 -10.94 -2.68
CA ARG A 179 -4.13 -10.73 -2.95
C ARG A 179 -4.31 -10.26 -4.40
N ARG A 180 -4.95 -11.09 -5.24
CA ARG A 180 -5.22 -10.81 -6.67
C ARG A 180 -3.94 -10.44 -7.44
N PRO A 181 -3.01 -11.39 -7.63
CA PRO A 181 -1.81 -11.13 -8.43
C PRO A 181 -2.22 -10.71 -9.86
N ARG A 182 -1.59 -9.65 -10.37
CA ARG A 182 -1.74 -9.17 -11.75
C ARG A 182 -0.34 -8.96 -12.31
N CYS A 183 -0.14 -9.34 -13.57
CA CYS A 183 1.09 -9.06 -14.30
C CYS A 183 0.75 -8.38 -15.62
N ILE A 184 1.73 -7.67 -16.17
CA ILE A 184 1.71 -7.11 -17.52
C ILE A 184 2.96 -7.64 -18.20
N ILE A 185 2.79 -8.24 -19.37
CA ILE A 185 3.87 -8.82 -20.15
C ILE A 185 4.10 -7.88 -21.34
N TYR A 186 5.33 -7.43 -21.49
CA TYR A 186 5.75 -6.56 -22.59
C TYR A 186 6.49 -7.37 -23.64
N ASN A 187 6.62 -6.81 -24.85
CA ASN A 187 7.39 -7.38 -25.96
C ASN A 187 6.91 -8.76 -26.43
N ILE A 188 5.59 -9.01 -26.38
CA ILE A 188 4.99 -10.18 -27.02
C ILE A 188 5.01 -9.94 -28.54
N PRO A 189 5.58 -10.87 -29.35
CA PRO A 189 5.49 -10.80 -30.81
C PRO A 189 4.04 -10.75 -31.28
N LYS A 190 3.76 -10.00 -32.36
CA LYS A 190 2.38 -9.83 -32.86
C LYS A 190 1.73 -11.14 -33.30
N ASP A 191 2.54 -12.12 -33.68
CA ASP A 191 2.08 -13.41 -34.19
C ASP A 191 1.80 -14.43 -33.07
N THR A 192 2.16 -14.11 -31.83
CA THR A 192 1.92 -14.98 -30.67
C THR A 192 0.45 -14.93 -30.29
N THR A 193 -0.17 -16.11 -30.18
CA THR A 193 -1.57 -16.23 -29.79
C THR A 193 -1.74 -16.11 -28.28
N GLU A 194 -2.94 -15.72 -27.83
CA GLU A 194 -3.23 -15.63 -26.38
C GLU A 194 -3.02 -16.97 -25.67
N GLN A 195 -3.35 -18.09 -26.33
CA GLN A 195 -3.18 -19.42 -25.76
C GLN A 195 -1.71 -19.77 -25.51
N GLU A 196 -0.82 -19.44 -26.46
CA GLU A 196 0.63 -19.64 -26.29
C GLU A 196 1.17 -18.81 -25.13
N VAL A 197 0.68 -17.57 -24.95
CA VAL A 197 1.08 -16.73 -23.81
C VAL A 197 0.61 -17.35 -22.49
N ILE A 198 -0.61 -17.88 -22.43
CA ILE A 198 -1.18 -18.50 -21.23
C ILE A 198 -0.46 -19.81 -20.86
N ASP A 199 -0.10 -20.63 -21.85
CA ASP A 199 0.56 -21.92 -21.61
C ASP A 199 2.01 -21.75 -21.10
N THR A 200 2.60 -20.58 -21.32
CA THR A 200 4.00 -20.29 -20.96
C THR A 200 4.17 -19.60 -19.59
N ILE A 201 3.08 -19.16 -18.94
CA ILE A 201 3.08 -18.42 -17.66
C ILE A 201 2.68 -19.27 -16.46
#